data_AF-A0A8S0ZG01-F1
#
_entry.id   AF-A0A8S0ZG01-F1
#
_cell.length_a   1.000
_cell.length_b   1.000
_cell.length_c   1.000
_cell.angle_alpha   90.00
_cell.angle_beta   90.00
_cell.angle_gamma   90.00
#
_symmetry.space_group_name_H-M   'P 1'
#
loop_
_entity.id
_entity.type
_entity.pdbx_description
1 polymer ?
#
loop_
_entity_poly.entity_id
_entity_poly.type
_entity_poly.pdbx_seq_one_letter_code
_entity_poly.pdbx_strand_id
1 'polypeptide(L)'
;MNIGKYLKRLSELNDFKSEAKLKRTDLSVSLQQSSSDQSTQTTVPSLTSKPKVVLWPDDYEITKRIDKTIMDLIIVDMPPYTLMEGEAFRRLNLCDPQGVRKYRLKSEKYFRTSLMPKTYERIRSKVQDLMAQSKWASATTDIWTNAYKTCSLLSFTAHFIINYKRFKVILGACVLEQDHYIEQKFTDTVNE
;
A
#
# COMPACT_ATOMS: atom_id res chain seq x y z
N MET A 1 -18.84 3.71 19.93
CA MET A 1 -18.58 4.15 18.54
C MET A 1 -18.34 5.65 18.55
N ASN A 2 -17.15 6.14 18.18
CA ASN A 2 -16.79 7.56 18.34
C ASN A 2 -17.31 8.38 17.15
N ILE A 3 -18.44 9.06 17.34
CA ILE A 3 -19.15 9.87 16.34
C ILE A 3 -18.24 10.92 15.70
N GLY A 4 -17.30 11.51 16.44
CA GLY A 4 -16.35 12.49 15.91
C GLY A 4 -15.44 11.95 14.81
N LYS A 5 -15.00 10.67 14.92
CA LYS A 5 -14.20 10.02 13.87
C LYS A 5 -15.01 9.73 12.60
N TYR A 6 -16.29 9.42 12.76
CA TYR A 6 -17.19 9.15 11.64
C TYR A 6 -17.48 10.44 10.85
N LEU A 7 -17.77 11.54 11.54
CA LEU A 7 -18.03 12.83 10.90
C LEU A 7 -16.80 13.38 10.17
N LYS A 8 -15.61 13.22 10.75
CA LYS A 8 -14.35 13.60 10.08
C LYS A 8 -14.11 12.81 8.80
N ARG A 9 -14.43 11.52 8.79
CA ARG A 9 -14.33 10.68 7.58
C ARG A 9 -15.31 11.11 6.50
N LEU A 10 -16.50 11.57 6.87
CA LEU A 10 -17.50 12.07 5.92
C LEU A 10 -17.10 13.40 5.30
N SER A 11 -16.50 14.32 6.07
CA SER A 11 -16.00 15.59 5.52
C SER A 11 -14.85 15.35 4.53
N GLU A 12 -13.88 14.51 4.90
CA GLU A 12 -12.76 14.12 4.02
C GLU A 12 -13.25 13.46 2.72
N LEU A 13 -14.34 12.69 2.77
CA LEU A 13 -14.93 12.07 1.58
C LEU A 13 -15.62 13.08 0.66
N ASN A 14 -16.21 14.13 1.23
CA ASN A 14 -16.88 15.18 0.48
C ASN A 14 -15.86 16.11 -0.19
N ASP A 15 -14.78 16.44 0.50
CA ASP A 15 -13.66 17.23 -0.06
C ASP A 15 -12.98 16.47 -1.22
N PHE A 16 -12.78 15.16 -1.06
CA PHE A 16 -12.25 14.32 -2.15
C PHE A 16 -13.18 14.28 -3.37
N LYS A 17 -14.50 14.26 -3.16
CA LYS A 17 -15.49 14.27 -4.26
C LYS A 17 -15.57 15.63 -4.96
N SER A 18 -15.42 16.74 -4.24
CA SER A 18 -15.45 18.09 -4.82
C SER A 18 -14.19 18.35 -5.66
N GLU A 19 -13.00 17.98 -5.16
CA GLU A 19 -11.75 18.08 -5.92
C GLU A 19 -11.75 17.20 -7.18
N ALA A 20 -12.32 15.98 -7.10
CA ALA A 20 -12.42 15.08 -8.24
C ALA A 20 -13.42 15.59 -9.31
N LYS A 21 -14.43 16.37 -8.91
CA LYS A 21 -15.34 17.05 -9.86
C LYS A 21 -14.64 18.23 -10.53
N LEU A 22 -13.91 19.06 -9.77
CA LEU A 22 -13.19 20.24 -10.29
C LEU A 22 -12.14 19.84 -11.34
N LYS A 23 -11.36 18.78 -11.05
CA LYS A 23 -10.36 18.25 -12.00
C LYS A 23 -10.99 17.71 -13.29
N ARG A 24 -12.19 17.11 -13.22
CA ARG A 24 -12.91 16.61 -14.41
C ARG A 24 -13.39 17.75 -15.30
N THR A 25 -13.86 18.85 -14.72
CA THR A 25 -14.28 20.04 -15.47
C THR A 25 -13.10 20.72 -16.17
N ASP A 26 -11.96 20.86 -15.51
CA ASP A 26 -10.75 21.45 -16.12
C ASP A 26 -10.22 20.62 -17.30
N LEU A 27 -10.27 19.28 -17.17
CA LEU A 27 -9.91 18.35 -18.25
C LEU A 27 -10.85 18.46 -19.46
N SER A 28 -12.13 18.76 -19.27
CA SER A 28 -13.10 18.90 -20.36
C SER A 28 -12.96 20.22 -21.13
N VAL A 29 -12.50 21.29 -20.48
CA VAL A 29 -12.29 22.61 -21.09
C VAL A 29 -11.05 22.63 -22.00
N SER A 30 -9.98 21.90 -21.64
CA SER A 30 -8.77 21.82 -22.48
C SER A 30 -8.92 21.01 -23.77
N LEU A 31 -10.01 20.25 -23.95
CA LEU A 31 -10.22 19.37 -25.12
C LEU A 31 -10.94 20.06 -26.30
N GLN A 32 -11.34 21.33 -26.19
CA GLN A 32 -12.14 22.02 -27.23
C GLN A 32 -11.36 23.01 -28.12
N GLN A 33 -10.02 23.07 -28.06
CA GLN A 33 -9.23 23.96 -28.93
C GLN A 33 -8.17 23.20 -29.74
N SER A 34 -8.60 22.44 -30.74
CA SER A 34 -7.82 22.18 -31.97
C SER A 34 -8.64 21.39 -32.99
N SER A 35 -9.43 22.08 -33.81
CA SER A 35 -10.10 21.49 -34.98
C SER A 35 -9.50 22.05 -36.26
N SER A 36 -8.61 21.28 -36.89
CA SER A 36 -8.29 21.40 -38.31
C SER A 36 -8.45 20.00 -38.92
N ASP A 37 -9.62 19.76 -39.49
CA ASP A 37 -10.02 18.46 -40.06
C ASP A 37 -9.28 18.18 -41.38
N GLN A 38 -8.49 17.11 -41.40
CA GLN A 38 -8.23 16.34 -42.61
C GLN A 38 -8.81 14.95 -42.42
N SER A 39 -9.92 14.65 -43.08
CA SER A 39 -10.51 13.31 -43.03
C SER A 39 -9.71 12.36 -43.94
N THR A 40 -8.82 11.58 -43.35
CA THR A 40 -8.17 10.46 -44.05
C THR A 40 -9.08 9.24 -44.05
N GLN A 41 -9.30 8.63 -45.23
CA GLN A 41 -10.11 7.43 -45.39
C GLN A 41 -9.52 6.23 -44.62
N THR A 42 -10.34 5.59 -43.80
CA THR A 42 -9.96 4.44 -42.97
C THR A 42 -9.93 3.16 -43.81
N THR A 43 -8.79 2.46 -43.88
CA THR A 43 -8.62 1.23 -44.67
C THR A 43 -9.12 -0.02 -43.92
N VAL A 44 -9.62 -1.02 -44.65
CA VAL A 44 -10.20 -2.28 -44.11
C VAL A 44 -9.31 -2.99 -43.05
N PRO A 45 -7.96 -3.05 -43.18
CA PRO A 45 -7.11 -3.66 -42.15
C PRO A 45 -7.16 -2.95 -40.79
N SER A 46 -7.48 -1.65 -40.76
CA SER A 46 -7.56 -0.89 -39.51
C SER A 46 -8.84 -1.22 -38.71
N LEU A 47 -9.91 -1.62 -39.38
CA LEU A 47 -11.18 -2.06 -38.76
C LEU A 47 -11.08 -3.45 -38.13
N THR A 48 -10.18 -4.31 -38.63
CA THR A 48 -9.97 -5.67 -38.11
C THR A 48 -8.84 -5.73 -37.08
N SER A 49 -8.01 -4.70 -36.97
CA SER A 49 -6.99 -4.61 -35.93
C SER A 49 -7.63 -4.46 -34.54
N LYS A 50 -7.30 -5.37 -33.61
CA LYS A 50 -7.70 -5.21 -32.20
C LYS A 50 -7.15 -3.87 -31.70
N PRO A 51 -7.98 -2.98 -31.10
CA PRO A 51 -7.49 -1.72 -30.60
C PRO A 51 -6.37 -1.98 -29.59
N LYS A 52 -5.21 -1.38 -29.84
CA LYS A 52 -4.04 -1.52 -28.97
C LYS A 52 -4.40 -0.94 -27.61
N VAL A 53 -4.45 -1.78 -26.58
CA VAL A 53 -4.78 -1.33 -25.23
C VAL A 53 -3.66 -0.40 -24.75
N VAL A 54 -3.95 0.88 -24.64
CA VAL A 54 -3.02 1.86 -24.08
C VAL A 54 -3.05 1.73 -22.56
N LEU A 55 -1.96 1.21 -22.01
CA LEU A 55 -1.76 1.12 -20.57
C LEU A 55 -1.35 2.47 -20.00
N TRP A 56 -1.71 2.74 -18.75
CA TRP A 56 -1.22 3.91 -18.04
C TRP A 56 0.29 3.80 -17.78
N PRO A 57 1.02 4.93 -17.90
CA PRO A 57 2.39 5.02 -17.41
C PRO A 57 2.49 4.69 -15.92
N ASP A 58 3.67 4.29 -15.48
CA ASP A 58 3.93 3.96 -14.07
C ASP A 58 3.90 5.17 -13.17
N ASP A 59 4.31 6.31 -13.70
CA ASP A 59 4.30 7.57 -12.96
C ASP A 59 2.93 8.20 -12.80
N TYR A 60 1.92 7.64 -13.47
CA TYR A 60 0.57 8.17 -13.46
C TYR A 60 -0.07 8.01 -12.08
N GLU A 61 -0.74 9.06 -11.60
CA GLU A 61 -1.22 9.17 -10.22
C GLU A 61 -2.17 8.02 -9.83
N ILE A 62 -3.04 7.60 -10.76
CA ILE A 62 -3.94 6.47 -10.51
C ILE A 62 -3.19 5.15 -10.38
N THR A 63 -2.12 4.92 -11.16
CA THR A 63 -1.27 3.72 -11.08
C THR A 63 -0.62 3.65 -9.70
N LYS A 64 -0.03 4.75 -9.23
CA LYS A 64 0.56 4.85 -7.89
C LYS A 64 -0.47 4.61 -6.78
N ARG A 65 -1.68 5.13 -6.94
CA ARG A 65 -2.78 4.90 -5.99
C ARG A 65 -3.16 3.44 -5.91
N ILE A 66 -3.30 2.76 -7.04
CA ILE A 66 -3.62 1.33 -7.09
C ILE A 66 -2.49 0.50 -6.47
N ASP A 67 -1.24 0.77 -6.86
CA ASP A 67 -0.06 0.11 -6.29
C ASP A 67 -0.06 0.24 -4.76
N LYS A 68 -0.35 1.44 -4.24
CA LYS A 68 -0.47 1.69 -2.80
C LYS A 68 -1.62 0.91 -2.17
N THR A 69 -2.80 0.85 -2.79
CA THR A 69 -3.93 0.08 -2.25
C THR A 69 -3.64 -1.42 -2.21
N ILE A 70 -2.97 -1.95 -3.23
CA ILE A 70 -2.51 -3.35 -3.24
C ILE A 70 -1.47 -3.57 -2.14
N MET A 71 -0.56 -2.62 -1.95
CA MET A 71 0.42 -2.67 -0.86
C MET A 71 -0.25 -2.65 0.52
N ASP A 72 -1.28 -1.82 0.69
CA ASP A 72 -2.07 -1.75 1.93
C ASP A 72 -2.79 -3.09 2.19
N LEU A 73 -3.33 -3.75 1.15
CA LEU A 73 -3.87 -5.12 1.24
C LEU A 73 -2.81 -6.11 1.75
N ILE A 74 -1.60 -6.07 1.16
CA ILE A 74 -0.50 -6.97 1.55
C ILE A 74 -0.12 -6.76 3.03
N ILE A 75 -0.08 -5.52 3.50
CA ILE A 75 0.35 -5.19 4.87
C ILE A 75 -0.75 -5.48 5.89
N VAL A 76 -2.00 -5.17 5.57
CA VAL A 76 -3.12 -5.29 6.52
C VAL A 76 -3.60 -6.73 6.63
N ASP A 77 -3.78 -7.42 5.50
CA ASP A 77 -4.36 -8.76 5.48
C ASP A 77 -3.30 -9.87 5.38
N MET A 78 -2.01 -9.49 5.20
CA MET A 78 -0.87 -10.41 5.14
C MET A 78 -1.02 -11.61 4.19
N PRO A 79 -1.64 -11.48 2.98
CA PRO A 79 -1.64 -12.57 2.01
C PRO A 79 -0.21 -12.88 1.53
N PRO A 80 0.04 -14.12 1.06
CA PRO A 80 1.30 -14.40 0.36
C PRO A 80 1.38 -13.51 -0.88
N TYR A 81 2.56 -12.99 -1.17
CA TYR A 81 2.72 -12.10 -2.32
C TYR A 81 2.35 -12.77 -3.66
N THR A 82 2.48 -14.11 -3.75
CA THR A 82 2.07 -14.90 -4.92
C THR A 82 0.61 -14.70 -5.31
N LEU A 83 -0.24 -14.28 -4.36
CA LEU A 83 -1.63 -13.91 -4.64
C LEU A 83 -1.72 -12.81 -5.71
N MET A 84 -0.77 -11.88 -5.74
CA MET A 84 -0.75 -10.75 -6.68
C MET A 84 -0.55 -11.20 -8.13
N GLU A 85 0.05 -12.38 -8.33
CA GLU A 85 0.24 -13.00 -9.64
C GLU A 85 -0.83 -14.05 -9.96
N GLY A 86 -1.67 -14.38 -8.97
CA GLY A 86 -2.74 -15.36 -9.11
C GLY A 86 -3.80 -14.94 -10.13
N GLU A 87 -4.36 -15.93 -10.84
CA GLU A 87 -5.35 -15.66 -11.90
C GLU A 87 -6.60 -14.93 -11.39
N ALA A 88 -7.07 -15.30 -10.20
CA ALA A 88 -8.22 -14.66 -9.58
C ALA A 88 -7.96 -13.17 -9.32
N PHE A 89 -6.77 -12.82 -8.84
CA PHE A 89 -6.38 -11.44 -8.63
C PHE A 89 -6.25 -10.68 -9.95
N ARG A 90 -5.69 -11.31 -10.99
CA ARG A 90 -5.61 -10.71 -12.34
C ARG A 90 -6.97 -10.44 -12.98
N ARG A 91 -8.00 -11.22 -12.62
CA ARG A 91 -9.39 -10.99 -13.04
C ARG A 91 -10.05 -9.81 -12.31
N LEU A 92 -9.49 -9.34 -11.20
CA LEU A 92 -9.99 -8.15 -10.53
C LEU A 92 -9.80 -6.94 -11.44
N ASN A 93 -10.91 -6.30 -11.77
CA ASN A 93 -10.90 -5.10 -12.57
C ASN A 93 -10.71 -3.87 -11.66
N LEU A 94 -9.47 -3.65 -11.23
CA LEU A 94 -9.10 -2.65 -10.23
C LEU A 94 -9.34 -1.18 -10.66
N CYS A 95 -9.75 -0.92 -11.91
CA CYS A 95 -9.68 0.43 -12.49
C CYS A 95 -10.87 0.89 -13.31
N ASP A 96 -11.68 -0.01 -13.87
CA ASP A 96 -12.80 0.45 -14.70
C ASP A 96 -13.94 -0.59 -14.78
N PRO A 97 -15.04 -0.45 -14.03
CA PRO A 97 -16.18 -1.35 -14.13
C PRO A 97 -16.87 -1.36 -15.52
N GLN A 98 -16.54 -0.44 -16.44
CA GLN A 98 -17.14 -0.35 -17.77
C GLN A 98 -16.14 -0.47 -18.94
N GLY A 99 -14.85 -0.74 -18.70
CA GLY A 99 -13.84 -0.60 -19.74
C GLY A 99 -12.70 -1.61 -19.73
N VAL A 100 -11.79 -1.41 -20.69
CA VAL A 100 -10.55 -2.18 -20.86
C VAL A 100 -9.58 -1.85 -19.71
N ARG A 101 -8.99 -2.88 -19.08
CA ARG A 101 -7.99 -2.73 -18.02
C ARG A 101 -6.78 -1.90 -18.49
N LYS A 102 -6.74 -0.62 -18.10
CA LYS A 102 -5.62 0.31 -18.40
C LYS A 102 -4.46 0.20 -17.40
N TYR A 103 -4.69 -0.36 -16.22
CA TYR A 103 -3.64 -0.56 -15.22
C TYR A 103 -2.80 -1.81 -15.53
N ARG A 104 -1.49 -1.62 -15.55
CA ARG A 104 -0.52 -2.72 -15.64
C ARG A 104 -0.27 -3.28 -14.25
N LEU A 105 -0.87 -4.44 -13.98
CA LEU A 105 -0.63 -5.20 -12.77
C LEU A 105 0.87 -5.51 -12.61
N LYS A 106 1.41 -5.20 -11.44
CA LYS A 106 2.82 -5.40 -11.09
C LYS A 106 3.06 -6.81 -10.58
N SER A 107 4.30 -7.28 -10.73
CA SER A 107 4.71 -8.59 -10.24
C SER A 107 4.82 -8.62 -8.73
N GLU A 108 4.83 -9.83 -8.17
CA GLU A 108 5.17 -10.12 -6.79
C GLU A 108 6.46 -9.40 -6.38
N LYS A 109 7.48 -9.55 -7.24
CA LYS A 109 8.82 -8.98 -7.02
C LYS A 109 8.76 -7.46 -6.87
N TYR A 110 7.96 -6.75 -7.66
CA TYR A 110 7.83 -5.29 -7.52
C TYR A 110 7.31 -4.92 -6.13
N PHE A 111 6.22 -5.57 -5.68
CA PHE A 111 5.67 -5.30 -4.35
C PHE A 111 6.67 -5.63 -3.25
N ARG A 112 7.33 -6.80 -3.34
CA ARG A 112 8.29 -7.28 -2.33
C ARG A 112 9.59 -6.49 -2.27
N THR A 113 10.21 -6.20 -3.41
CA THR A 113 11.59 -5.67 -3.46
C THR A 113 11.65 -4.17 -3.76
N SER A 114 10.59 -3.57 -4.30
CA SER A 114 10.59 -2.16 -4.68
C SER A 114 9.66 -1.32 -3.81
N LEU A 115 8.42 -1.76 -3.59
CA LEU A 115 7.42 -0.97 -2.88
C LEU A 115 7.42 -1.23 -1.36
N MET A 116 7.65 -2.47 -0.91
CA MET A 116 7.72 -2.82 0.51
C MET A 116 8.78 -2.03 1.27
N PRO A 117 10.06 -1.93 0.82
CA PRO A 117 11.07 -1.19 1.59
C PRO A 117 10.72 0.29 1.77
N LYS A 118 10.25 0.95 0.69
CA LYS A 118 9.78 2.34 0.74
C LYS A 118 8.61 2.52 1.71
N THR A 119 7.72 1.54 1.73
CA THR A 119 6.56 1.55 2.61
C THR A 119 6.97 1.32 4.07
N TYR A 120 7.89 0.39 4.31
CA TYR A 120 8.48 0.12 5.62
C TYR A 120 9.12 1.38 6.20
N GLU A 121 10.02 2.05 5.46
CA GLU A 121 10.68 3.28 5.95
C GLU A 121 9.70 4.38 6.33
N ARG A 122 8.64 4.55 5.53
CA ARG A 122 7.57 5.50 5.83
C ARG A 122 6.81 5.15 7.12
N ILE A 123 6.56 3.86 7.37
CA ILE A 123 5.88 3.41 8.59
C ILE A 123 6.83 3.48 9.79
N ARG A 124 8.09 3.07 9.63
CA ARG A 124 9.15 3.18 10.64
C ARG A 124 9.29 4.61 11.13
N SER A 125 9.43 5.58 10.21
CA SER A 125 9.52 7.00 10.55
C SER A 125 8.32 7.46 11.38
N LYS A 126 7.10 7.05 11.00
CA LYS A 126 5.88 7.36 11.77
C LYS A 126 5.86 6.72 13.16
N VAL A 127 6.38 5.50 13.30
CA VAL A 127 6.48 4.84 14.60
C VAL A 127 7.49 5.57 15.49
N GLN A 128 8.62 5.99 14.94
CA GLN A 128 9.63 6.80 15.65
C GLN A 128 9.03 8.14 16.10
N ASP A 129 8.31 8.85 15.22
CA ASP A 129 7.62 10.10 15.55
C ASP A 129 6.59 9.91 16.67
N LEU A 130 5.85 8.80 16.65
CA LEU A 130 4.88 8.47 17.70
C LEU A 130 5.57 8.16 19.03
N MET A 131 6.67 7.41 19.01
CA MET A 131 7.43 7.11 20.21
C MET A 131 8.05 8.37 20.82
N ALA A 132 8.58 9.29 20.00
CA ALA A 132 9.15 10.56 20.45
C ALA A 132 8.12 11.47 21.15
N GLN A 133 6.84 11.36 20.76
CA GLN A 133 5.73 12.07 21.41
C GLN A 133 5.29 11.42 22.73
N SER A 134 5.68 10.16 22.99
CA SER A 134 5.27 9.45 24.18
C SER A 134 6.11 9.89 25.39
N LYS A 135 5.45 10.24 26.49
CA LYS A 135 6.15 10.62 27.73
C LYS A 135 6.65 9.39 28.52
N TRP A 136 5.91 8.30 28.42
CA TRP A 136 6.25 7.02 29.04
C TRP A 136 5.88 5.88 28.10
N ALA A 137 6.74 4.88 28.05
CA ALA A 137 6.51 3.64 27.33
C ALA A 137 6.85 2.46 28.25
N SER A 138 6.10 1.38 28.12
CA SER A 138 6.49 0.06 28.59
C SER A 138 6.75 -0.83 27.38
N ALA A 139 7.48 -1.92 27.58
CA ALA A 139 7.71 -2.88 26.53
C ALA A 139 7.50 -4.30 27.04
N THR A 140 7.10 -5.18 26.12
CA THR A 140 6.94 -6.60 26.37
C THR A 140 7.75 -7.36 25.34
N THR A 141 8.47 -8.37 25.80
CA THR A 141 9.19 -9.32 24.96
C THR A 141 8.48 -10.66 25.06
N ASP A 142 8.29 -11.33 23.93
CA ASP A 142 7.58 -12.60 23.86
C ASP A 142 8.33 -13.57 22.95
N ILE A 143 8.43 -14.83 23.37
CA ILE A 143 9.19 -15.89 22.69
C ILE A 143 8.24 -17.04 22.35
N TRP A 144 8.19 -17.37 21.06
CA TRP A 144 7.40 -18.49 20.55
C TRP A 144 8.33 -19.54 19.95
N THR A 145 8.43 -20.71 20.57
CA THR A 145 9.24 -21.81 20.04
C THR A 145 8.44 -22.66 19.06
N ASN A 146 8.97 -22.83 17.86
CA ASN A 146 8.42 -23.77 16.89
C ASN A 146 9.11 -25.13 17.03
N ALA A 147 8.43 -26.06 17.70
CA ALA A 147 8.94 -27.41 17.96
C ALA A 147 9.32 -28.19 16.67
N TYR A 148 8.72 -27.84 15.52
CA TYR A 148 8.98 -28.53 14.25
C TYR A 148 10.09 -27.91 13.42
N LYS A 149 10.43 -26.63 13.67
CA LYS A 149 11.42 -25.88 12.87
C LYS A 149 12.72 -25.58 13.63
N THR A 150 12.88 -26.11 14.84
CA THR A 150 14.05 -25.90 15.72
C THR A 150 14.46 -24.43 15.79
N CYS A 151 13.49 -23.53 15.82
CA CYS A 151 13.73 -22.10 15.93
C CYS A 151 12.66 -21.46 16.82
N SER A 152 13.06 -20.41 17.53
CA SER A 152 12.17 -19.58 18.33
C SER A 152 12.00 -18.22 17.66
N LEU A 153 10.83 -17.60 17.78
CA LEU A 153 10.60 -16.24 17.32
C LEU A 153 10.55 -15.33 18.55
N LEU A 154 11.49 -14.39 18.63
CA LEU A 154 11.50 -13.32 19.61
C LEU A 154 10.78 -12.11 19.03
N SER A 155 9.86 -11.53 19.79
CA SER A 155 9.22 -10.26 19.43
C SER A 155 9.36 -9.23 20.53
N PHE A 156 9.60 -7.97 20.15
CA PHE A 156 9.70 -6.84 21.04
C PHE A 156 8.61 -5.82 20.71
N THR A 157 7.73 -5.56 21.68
CA THR A 157 6.56 -4.70 21.49
C THR A 157 6.56 -3.56 22.50
N ALA A 158 6.46 -2.33 22.02
CA ALA A 158 6.26 -1.16 22.88
C ALA A 158 4.77 -0.82 23.04
N HIS A 159 4.43 -0.35 24.24
CA HIS A 159 3.10 0.10 24.63
C HIS A 159 3.21 1.47 25.26
N PHE A 160 2.41 2.42 24.79
CA PHE A 160 2.43 3.79 25.31
C PHE A 160 1.07 4.48 25.13
N ILE A 161 0.91 5.63 25.77
CA ILE A 161 -0.32 6.43 25.71
C ILE A 161 0.00 7.84 25.22
N ILE A 162 -0.71 8.28 24.19
CA ILE A 162 -0.67 9.66 23.69
C ILE A 162 -2.10 10.16 23.65
N ASN A 163 -2.37 11.32 24.25
CA ASN A 163 -3.70 11.95 24.30
C ASN A 163 -4.79 10.90 24.56
N TYR A 164 -4.76 10.26 25.74
CA TYR A 164 -5.74 9.26 26.20
C TYR A 164 -5.95 8.03 25.29
N LYS A 165 -5.14 7.83 24.25
CA LYS A 165 -5.19 6.66 23.36
C LYS A 165 -3.99 5.76 23.62
N ARG A 166 -4.27 4.48 23.89
CA ARG A 166 -3.24 3.44 23.97
C ARG A 166 -2.76 3.07 22.56
N PHE A 167 -1.46 2.99 22.40
CA PHE A 167 -0.78 2.48 21.23
C PHE A 167 0.00 1.22 21.60
N LYS A 168 0.06 0.29 20.65
CA LYS A 168 0.85 -0.95 20.71
C LYS A 168 1.56 -1.06 19.37
N VAL A 169 2.88 -1.12 19.37
CA VAL A 169 3.71 -1.22 18.17
C VAL A 169 4.76 -2.30 18.36
N ILE A 170 4.94 -3.16 17.35
CA ILE A 170 6.04 -4.13 17.31
C ILE A 170 7.26 -3.36 16.81
N LEU A 171 8.30 -3.29 17.62
CA LEU A 171 9.55 -2.60 17.29
C LEU A 171 10.53 -3.52 16.56
N GLY A 172 10.45 -4.82 16.83
CA GLY A 172 11.19 -5.80 16.07
C GLY A 172 10.73 -7.22 16.36
N ALA A 173 11.05 -8.11 15.43
CA ALA A 173 10.88 -9.53 15.59
C ALA A 173 12.05 -10.24 14.89
N CYS A 174 12.67 -11.19 15.56
CA CYS A 174 13.82 -11.91 15.03
C CYS A 174 13.68 -13.42 15.28
N VAL A 175 14.26 -14.21 14.38
CA VAL A 175 14.35 -15.66 14.52
C VAL A 175 15.59 -15.99 15.33
N LEU A 176 15.40 -16.76 16.39
CA LEU A 176 16.43 -17.34 17.23
C LEU A 176 16.63 -18.79 16.78
N GLU A 177 17.78 -19.06 16.15
CA GLU A 177 18.17 -20.41 15.75
C GLU A 177 18.78 -21.20 16.93
N GLN A 178 19.25 -20.50 17.98
CA GLN A 178 19.82 -21.07 19.19
C GLN A 178 19.38 -20.23 20.42
N ASP A 179 19.15 -20.91 21.54
CA ASP A 179 18.59 -20.29 22.76
C ASP A 179 19.59 -19.39 23.52
N HIS A 180 20.89 -19.49 23.24
CA HIS A 180 21.96 -18.88 24.04
C HIS A 180 22.36 -17.44 23.65
N TYR A 181 21.64 -16.79 22.73
CA TYR A 181 22.06 -15.52 22.11
C TYR A 181 21.03 -14.38 22.22
N ILE A 182 20.10 -14.49 23.17
CA ILE A 182 18.96 -13.57 23.30
C ILE A 182 19.41 -12.14 23.55
N GLU A 183 20.41 -11.90 24.42
CA GLU A 183 20.85 -10.55 24.78
C GLU A 183 21.47 -9.79 23.59
N GLN A 184 22.35 -10.46 22.83
CA GLN A 184 22.97 -9.86 21.66
C GLN A 184 21.93 -9.61 20.55
N LYS A 185 21.06 -10.59 20.28
CA LYS A 185 20.00 -10.43 19.27
C LYS A 185 18.95 -9.40 19.65
N PHE A 186 18.66 -9.25 20.94
CA PHE A 186 17.77 -8.21 21.43
C PHE A 186 18.36 -6.82 21.18
N THR A 187 19.65 -6.65 21.48
CA THR A 187 20.38 -5.39 21.24
C THR A 187 20.43 -5.04 19.76
N ASP A 188 20.70 -6.01 18.89
CA ASP A 188 20.66 -5.83 17.43
C ASP A 188 19.26 -5.37 16.97
N THR A 189 18.21 -6.02 17.46
CA THR A 189 16.81 -5.73 17.08
C THR A 189 16.36 -4.35 17.53
N VAL A 190 16.91 -3.82 18.62
CA VAL A 190 16.57 -2.47 19.13
C VAL A 190 17.34 -1.38 18.38
N ASN A 191 18.53 -1.69 17.87
CA ASN A 191 19.40 -0.72 17.22
C ASN A 191 19.21 -0.63 15.68
N GLU A 192 18.53 -1.59 15.05
CA GLU A 192 18.24 -1.62 13.61
C GLU A 192 17.17 -0.62 13.14
#